data_AF-A0A955NCX2-F1
#
_entry.id   AF-A0A955NCX2-F1
#
_cell.length_a   1.000
_cell.length_b   1.000
_cell.length_c   1.000
_cell.angle_alpha   90.00
_cell.angle_beta   90.00
_cell.angle_gamma   90.00
#
_symmetry.space_group_name_H-M   'P 1'
#
loop_
_entity.id
_entity.type
_entity.pdbx_description
1 polymer ?
#
loop_
_entity_poly.entity_id
_entity_poly.type
_entity_poly.pdbx_seq_one_letter_code
_entity_poly.pdbx_strand_id
1 'polypeptide(L)' 'MQPKTPILLCILAAILLLNPTQGAILRVSDTGDGSDGLSWQTAFRKPSDAMASASNGDEIWIKEGTYNDRGAVTS' A
#
# COMPACT_ATOMS: atom_id res chain seq x y z
N MET A 1 -45.66 9.90 9.44
CA MET A 1 -44.73 9.40 8.42
C MET A 1 -43.31 9.77 8.83
N GLN A 2 -42.51 8.82 9.30
CA GLN A 2 -41.10 9.05 9.63
C GLN A 2 -40.27 9.03 8.32
N PRO A 3 -39.36 10.00 8.08
CA PRO A 3 -38.57 10.01 6.86
C PRO A 3 -37.64 8.79 6.86
N LYS A 4 -37.68 7.99 5.80
CA LYS A 4 -36.88 6.76 5.61
C LYS A 4 -35.41 7.04 5.26
N THR A 5 -35.04 8.31 5.18
CA THR A 5 -33.76 8.85 4.72
C THR A 5 -32.59 8.75 5.72
N PRO A 6 -32.74 8.96 7.04
CA PRO A 6 -31.61 8.93 7.97
C PRO A 6 -31.13 7.50 8.27
N ILE A 7 -32.03 6.50 8.22
CA ILE A 7 -31.68 5.09 8.46
C ILE A 7 -30.82 4.53 7.33
N LEU A 8 -31.15 4.86 6.07
CA LEU A 8 -30.38 4.43 4.91
C LEU A 8 -28.96 5.05 4.91
N LEU A 9 -28.85 6.31 5.34
CA LEU A 9 -27.56 7.01 5.46
C LEU A 9 -26.68 6.39 6.55
N CYS A 10 -27.25 6.06 7.71
CA CYS A 10 -26.52 5.41 8.80
C CYS A 10 -26.04 4.00 8.42
N ILE A 11 -26.85 3.24 7.68
CA ILE A 11 -26.47 1.90 7.22
C ILE A 11 -25.36 1.98 6.16
N LEU A 12 -25.43 2.92 5.22
CA LEU A 12 -24.37 3.13 4.23
C LEU A 12 -23.04 3.57 4.90
N ALA A 13 -23.11 4.45 5.91
CA ALA A 13 -21.94 4.86 6.68
C ALA A 13 -21.35 3.71 7.53
N ALA A 14 -22.19 2.88 8.13
CA ALA A 14 -21.74 1.71 8.91
C ALA A 14 -21.05 0.66 8.01
N ILE A 15 -21.60 0.41 6.81
CA ILE A 15 -21.02 -0.54 5.84
C ILE A 15 -19.68 -0.03 5.30
N LEU A 16 -19.48 1.29 5.19
CA LEU A 16 -18.19 1.88 4.78
C LEU A 16 -17.07 1.69 5.83
N LEU A 17 -17.42 1.47 7.10
CA LEU A 17 -16.47 1.33 8.22
C LEU A 17 -16.07 -0.13 8.50
N LEU A 18 -16.69 -1.11 7.84
CA LEU A 18 -16.50 -2.55 8.07
C LEU A 18 -15.56 -3.21 7.04
N ASN A 19 -14.59 -2.48 6.50
CA ASN A 19 -13.56 -3.10 5.66
C ASN A 19 -12.48 -3.72 6.56
N PRO A 20 -12.22 -5.04 6.48
CA PRO A 20 -11.01 -5.60 7.11
C PRO A 20 -9.80 -5.03 6.37
N THR A 21 -9.17 -4.00 6.93
CA THR A 21 -7.99 -3.35 6.33
C THR A 21 -6.74 -4.18 6.60
N GLN A 22 -6.73 -5.46 6.18
CA GLN A 22 -5.49 -6.22 6.20
C GLN A 22 -4.69 -5.76 4.98
N GLY A 23 -3.75 -4.83 5.20
CA GLY A 23 -2.89 -4.36 4.13
C GLY A 23 -1.95 -5.45 3.62
N ALA A 24 -1.49 -5.27 2.39
CA ALA A 24 -0.53 -6.13 1.75
C ALA A 24 0.87 -5.92 2.33
N ILE A 25 1.72 -6.95 2.25
CA ILE A 25 3.15 -6.81 2.53
C ILE A 25 3.88 -6.63 1.19
N LEU A 26 4.37 -5.42 0.95
CA LEU A 26 5.26 -5.10 -0.16
C LEU A 26 6.71 -5.28 0.28
N ARG A 27 7.53 -5.86 -0.59
CA ARG A 27 8.94 -6.18 -0.30
C ARG A 27 9.88 -5.32 -1.12
N VAL A 28 10.98 -4.95 -0.48
CA VAL A 28 12.09 -4.20 -1.10
C VAL A 28 13.38 -5.00 -0.96
N SER A 29 14.03 -5.29 -2.08
CA SER A 29 15.31 -5.98 -2.15
C SER A 29 16.10 -5.50 -3.36
N ASP A 30 17.40 -5.26 -3.16
CA ASP A 30 18.36 -4.96 -4.23
C ASP A 30 18.46 -6.06 -5.31
N THR A 31 18.23 -7.32 -4.92
CA THR A 31 18.17 -8.49 -5.82
C THR A 31 16.79 -8.79 -6.41
N GLY A 32 15.76 -7.99 -6.09
CA GLY A 32 14.42 -8.16 -6.64
C GLY A 32 14.35 -7.82 -8.13
N ASP A 33 13.32 -8.32 -8.82
CA ASP A 33 13.09 -7.99 -10.24
C ASP A 33 12.50 -6.58 -10.45
N GLY A 34 11.92 -5.98 -9.40
CA GLY A 34 11.33 -4.64 -9.43
C GLY A 34 9.86 -4.59 -9.89
N SER A 35 9.12 -5.70 -9.84
CA SER A 35 7.75 -5.78 -10.37
C SER A 35 6.65 -5.34 -9.38
N ASP A 36 6.10 -6.25 -8.57
CA ASP A 36 4.89 -6.00 -7.76
C ASP A 36 5.12 -5.95 -6.24
N GLY A 37 6.30 -6.36 -5.76
CA GLY A 37 6.62 -6.38 -4.34
C GLY A 37 5.94 -7.48 -3.53
N LEU A 38 5.12 -8.35 -4.12
CA LEU A 38 4.33 -9.35 -3.39
C LEU A 38 5.15 -10.57 -2.93
N SER A 39 6.38 -10.71 -3.41
CA SER A 39 7.34 -11.74 -3.02
C SER A 39 8.77 -11.18 -2.97
N TRP A 40 9.73 -11.95 -2.45
CA TRP A 40 11.13 -11.52 -2.47
C TRP A 40 11.73 -11.52 -3.88
N GLN A 41 11.25 -12.42 -4.75
CA GLN A 41 11.63 -12.47 -6.16
C GLN A 41 11.12 -11.25 -6.91
N THR A 42 9.87 -10.87 -6.64
CA THR A 42 9.19 -9.72 -7.26
C THR A 42 9.39 -8.39 -6.52
N ALA A 43 10.31 -8.37 -5.54
CA ALA A 43 10.53 -7.21 -4.67
C ALA A 43 10.92 -5.95 -5.46
N PHE A 44 10.45 -4.79 -5.00
CA PHE A 44 10.90 -3.50 -5.51
C PHE A 44 12.40 -3.32 -5.24
N ARG A 45 13.13 -2.69 -6.17
CA ARG A 45 14.57 -2.43 -5.98
C ARG A 45 14.86 -1.20 -5.13
N LYS A 46 13.84 -0.38 -4.86
CA LYS A 46 13.95 0.89 -4.15
C LYS A 46 12.78 1.05 -3.18
N PRO A 47 13.01 1.56 -1.96
CA PRO A 47 11.95 1.93 -1.04
C PRO A 47 10.96 2.94 -1.64
N SER A 48 11.43 3.89 -2.46
CA SER A 48 10.56 4.88 -3.13
C SER A 48 9.47 4.24 -4.00
N ASP A 49 9.80 3.16 -4.71
CA ASP A 49 8.89 2.51 -5.63
C ASP A 49 7.80 1.75 -4.85
N ALA A 50 8.19 1.06 -3.78
CA ALA A 50 7.25 0.42 -2.86
C ALA A 50 6.32 1.44 -2.18
N MET A 51 6.84 2.61 -1.77
CA MET A 51 6.04 3.69 -1.19
C MET A 51 5.04 4.28 -2.19
N ALA A 52 5.42 4.38 -3.47
CA ALA A 52 4.51 4.86 -4.52
C ALA A 52 3.39 3.85 -4.83
N SER A 53 3.62 2.55 -4.58
CA SER A 53 2.63 1.49 -4.77
C SER A 53 1.78 1.18 -3.54
N ALA A 54 2.27 1.48 -2.34
CA ALA A 54 1.60 1.17 -1.08
C ALA A 54 0.29 1.96 -0.88
N SER A 55 -0.71 1.28 -0.36
CA SER A 55 -1.97 1.84 0.11
C SER A 55 -2.02 1.92 1.63
N ASN A 56 -3.03 2.63 2.17
CA ASN A 56 -3.20 2.72 3.61
C ASN A 56 -3.44 1.33 4.23
N GLY A 57 -2.63 1.00 5.24
CA GLY A 57 -2.65 -0.29 5.92
C GLY A 57 -1.59 -1.28 5.42
N ASP A 58 -0.96 -1.02 4.26
CA ASP A 58 0.11 -1.87 3.74
C ASP A 58 1.38 -1.76 4.58
N GLU A 59 2.14 -2.86 4.62
CA GLU A 59 3.46 -2.91 5.25
C GLU A 59 4.55 -3.00 4.18
N ILE A 60 5.64 -2.26 4.39
CA ILE A 60 6.82 -2.32 3.52
C ILE A 60 7.95 -3.02 4.27
N TRP A 61 8.31 -4.22 3.82
CA TRP A 61 9.41 -5.01 4.39
C TRP A 61 10.66 -4.86 3.54
N ILE A 62 11.73 -4.36 4.15
CA ILE A 62 12.98 -4.06 3.46
C ILE A 62 14.03 -5.09 3.87
N LYS A 63 14.65 -5.76 2.89
CA LYS A 63 15.81 -6.61 3.14
C LYS A 63 16.99 -5.74 3.53
N GLU A 64 17.82 -6.18 4.48
CA GLU A 64 19.08 -5.51 4.78
C GLU A 64 19.89 -5.28 3.50
N GLY A 65 20.36 -4.06 3.29
CA GLY A 65 21.06 -3.66 2.08
C GLY A 65 21.25 -2.15 1.98
N THR A 66 21.96 -1.72 0.95
CA THR A 66 22.14 -0.29 0.63
C THR A 66 21.27 0.08 -0.57
N TYR A 67 20.32 0.98 -0.35
CA TYR A 67 19.38 1.43 -1.38
C TYR A 67 19.71 2.86 -1.81
N ASN A 68 20.04 3.04 -3.08
CA ASN A 68 20.34 4.35 -3.64
C ASN A 68 19.04 5.00 -4.16
N ASP A 69 18.36 5.75 -3.30
CA ASP A 69 17.16 6.54 -3.62
C ASP A 69 17.49 7.93 -4.19
N ARG A 70 18.68 8.10 -4.78
CA ARG A 70 19.00 9.32 -5.52
C ARG A 70 18.15 9.36 -6.78
N GLY A 71 16.98 9.99 -6.68
CA GLY A 71 16.22 10.42 -7.84
C GLY A 71 17.14 11.23 -8.75
N ALA A 72 17.02 11.05 -10.07
CA ALA A 72 17.65 11.96 -10.99
C ALA A 72 17.13 13.37 -10.66
N VAL A 73 17.97 14.22 -10.09
CA VAL A 73 17.71 15.66 -10.02
C VAL A 73 17.76 16.14 -11.47
N THR A 74 16.62 16.09 -12.15
CA THR A 74 16.45 16.75 -13.42
C THR A 74 16.39 18.24 -13.13
N SER A 75 17.52 18.92 -13.29
CA SER A 75 17.60 20.39 -13.31
C SER A 75 16.81 20.96 -14.48
#